data_AF-A0A7Y5QZZ2-F1
#
_entry.id   AF-A0A7Y5QZZ2-F1
#
_cell.length_a   1.000
_cell.length_b   1.000
_cell.length_c   1.000
_cell.angle_alpha   90.00
_cell.angle_beta   90.00
_cell.angle_gamma   90.00
#
_symmetry.space_group_name_H-M   'P 1'
#
loop_
_entity.id
_entity.type
_entity.pdbx_description
1 polymer ?
#
loop_
_entity_poly.entity_id
_entity_poly.type
_entity_poly.pdbx_seq_one_letter_code
_entity_poly.pdbx_strand_id
1 'polypeptide(L)'
;MTGKIIGNARSFGAAAGMVALLGGCGGGAQQQAAQAPAPTNPSGVSTTTNAPWPVKTREHLDLWLHGFAMVQSDTTRVPFFRRGYRDMLVVERNRRGVTTLLDQNRAQLAARFATNRNLVGAQFAALYFGSWDEMQRAIAIFLQAQGDPGRARDQQQQQIITFFAQTFNTPADRDWLELFSRSVGDEYTKFYHQYWVDQQRGRGATLAAVDSVWQRVYRPKFQTYLARTQQETGDLLLSLPLDGEGRTVTAGKRENTIAVEFPDSPAQAREAVYAFAHEAVGAVANQAVIDNVTPAERREGLADRMQSAAAVRGGALLLQRVAPELVDGYSRFYLRSAGITPSGDLASSLASAFPITDAIRDAIGRQLDTVLGGI
;
A
#
# COMPACT_ATOMS: atom_id res chain seq x y z
N MET A 1 41.16 57.04 1.24
CA MET A 1 39.97 56.78 2.07
C MET A 1 38.90 56.18 1.18
N THR A 2 38.77 54.86 1.17
CA THR A 2 37.62 54.18 0.54
C THR A 2 37.53 52.78 1.14
N GLY A 3 36.43 52.54 1.84
CA GLY A 3 36.17 51.37 2.64
C GLY A 3 35.40 50.28 1.90
N LYS A 4 35.64 49.06 2.39
CA LYS A 4 34.87 47.80 2.27
C LYS A 4 33.36 47.97 2.05
N ILE A 5 32.82 47.20 1.10
CA ILE A 5 31.43 46.75 1.09
C ILE A 5 31.42 45.22 1.17
N ILE A 6 30.69 44.70 2.17
CA ILE A 6 30.48 43.30 2.48
C ILE A 6 29.23 42.84 1.72
N GLY A 7 29.35 41.82 0.87
CA GLY A 7 28.23 41.13 0.23
C GLY A 7 27.96 39.79 0.92
N ASN A 8 26.88 39.71 1.70
CA ASN A 8 26.36 38.47 2.26
C ASN A 8 25.46 37.78 1.23
N ALA A 9 25.90 36.65 0.66
CA ALA A 9 25.05 35.73 -0.07
C ALA A 9 24.68 34.55 0.84
N ARG A 10 23.44 34.55 1.35
CA ARG A 10 22.85 33.39 2.04
C ARG A 10 22.28 32.45 0.99
N SER A 11 22.94 31.32 0.77
CA SER A 11 22.45 30.19 -0.02
C SER A 11 21.36 29.44 0.75
N PHE A 12 20.16 29.39 0.20
CA PHE A 12 19.06 28.54 0.64
C PHE A 12 19.38 27.07 0.30
N GLY A 13 19.59 26.24 1.32
CA GLY A 13 19.68 24.79 1.17
C GLY A 13 18.28 24.17 1.09
N ALA A 14 17.99 23.48 -0.01
CA ALA A 14 16.79 22.67 -0.16
C ALA A 14 16.94 21.37 0.64
N ALA A 15 16.10 21.18 1.65
CA ALA A 15 15.96 19.92 2.38
C ALA A 15 14.98 19.01 1.62
N ALA A 16 15.51 17.91 1.06
CA ALA A 16 14.69 16.84 0.48
C ALA A 16 14.13 15.95 1.60
N GLY A 17 12.80 15.84 1.64
CA GLY A 17 12.06 15.07 2.65
C GLY A 17 12.30 13.57 2.52
N MET A 18 12.89 13.00 3.56
CA MET A 18 13.14 11.58 3.76
C MET A 18 11.93 10.98 4.50
N VAL A 19 11.18 10.07 3.88
CA VAL A 19 10.25 9.20 4.61
C VAL A 19 11.09 8.08 5.21
N ALA A 20 11.65 8.34 6.38
CA ALA A 20 12.32 7.33 7.17
C ALA A 20 11.24 6.53 7.94
N LEU A 21 10.97 5.30 7.49
CA LEU A 21 10.33 4.30 8.35
C LEU A 21 11.38 3.86 9.40
N LEU A 22 11.53 4.67 10.45
CA LEU A 22 12.30 4.31 11.63
C LEU A 22 11.47 3.36 12.48
N GLY A 23 11.79 2.07 12.41
CA GLY A 23 11.63 1.17 13.53
C GLY A 23 12.77 1.42 14.52
N GLY A 24 12.45 1.84 15.75
CA GLY A 24 13.42 1.85 16.85
C GLY A 24 13.21 2.89 17.95
N CYS A 25 12.56 2.44 19.03
CA CYS A 25 12.66 2.92 20.42
C CYS A 25 12.10 4.30 20.78
N GLY A 26 10.80 4.31 21.13
CA GLY A 26 10.20 5.28 22.04
C GLY A 26 8.92 4.67 22.61
N GLY A 27 8.87 4.44 23.93
CA GLY A 27 7.69 3.92 24.62
C GLY A 27 6.53 4.92 24.54
N GLY A 28 5.72 4.79 23.50
CA GLY A 28 4.41 5.43 23.38
C GLY A 28 3.34 4.35 23.46
N ALA A 29 2.36 4.54 24.32
CA ALA A 29 1.27 3.60 24.58
C ALA A 29 0.71 3.02 23.28
N GLN A 30 0.68 1.69 23.23
CA GLN A 30 0.09 0.90 22.16
C GLN A 30 -1.36 1.35 21.95
N GLN A 31 -1.65 1.77 20.74
CA GLN A 31 -2.99 2.09 20.30
C GLN A 31 -3.76 0.77 20.28
N GLN A 32 -4.54 0.49 21.33
CA GLN A 32 -5.54 -0.56 21.24
C GLN A 32 -6.63 -0.01 20.33
N ALA A 33 -6.49 -0.20 19.02
CA ALA A 33 -7.55 0.08 18.08
C ALA A 33 -8.79 -0.65 18.59
N ALA A 34 -9.81 0.11 18.99
CA ALA A 34 -11.10 -0.48 19.28
C ALA A 34 -11.46 -1.32 18.06
N GLN A 35 -11.72 -2.62 18.26
CA GLN A 35 -12.10 -3.51 17.18
C GLN A 35 -13.32 -2.90 16.50
N ALA A 36 -13.11 -2.29 15.33
CA ALA A 36 -14.21 -1.80 14.53
C ALA A 36 -15.15 -2.99 14.31
N PRO A 37 -16.48 -2.81 14.47
CA PRO A 37 -17.43 -3.90 14.24
C PRO A 37 -17.13 -4.52 12.88
N ALA A 38 -17.13 -5.86 12.82
CA ALA A 38 -16.78 -6.58 11.61
C ALA A 38 -17.64 -6.04 10.45
N PRO A 39 -17.03 -5.55 9.35
CA PRO A 39 -17.81 -5.00 8.24
C PRO A 39 -18.77 -6.09 7.75
N THR A 40 -20.05 -5.75 7.64
CA THR A 40 -21.05 -6.62 7.03
C THR A 40 -20.67 -6.80 5.57
N ASN A 41 -20.21 -8.00 5.22
CA ASN A 41 -19.84 -8.33 3.85
C ASN A 41 -21.10 -8.35 2.96
N PRO A 42 -21.26 -7.44 1.99
CA PRO A 42 -22.48 -7.38 1.17
C PRO A 42 -22.66 -8.59 0.26
N SER A 43 -21.60 -9.38 0.08
CA SER A 43 -21.66 -10.63 -0.69
C SER A 43 -22.47 -11.73 0.01
N GLY A 44 -22.73 -11.60 1.32
CA GLY A 44 -23.38 -12.64 2.12
C GLY A 44 -22.51 -13.88 2.36
N VAL A 45 -21.25 -13.88 1.90
CA VAL A 45 -20.30 -14.97 2.07
C VAL A 45 -19.65 -14.87 3.45
N SER A 46 -19.75 -15.94 4.22
CA SER A 46 -18.99 -16.11 5.46
C SER A 46 -17.55 -16.52 5.12
N THR A 47 -16.57 -15.71 5.54
CA THR A 47 -15.15 -16.07 5.52
C THR A 47 -14.69 -16.52 6.92
N THR A 48 -13.50 -17.09 7.01
CA THR A 48 -12.96 -17.56 8.29
C THR A 48 -12.45 -16.39 9.15
N THR A 49 -13.36 -15.69 9.83
CA THR A 49 -13.07 -14.43 10.54
C THR A 49 -12.26 -14.57 11.83
N ASN A 50 -12.27 -15.76 12.46
CA ASN A 50 -11.55 -16.05 13.71
C ASN A 50 -10.15 -16.66 13.49
N ALA A 51 -9.70 -16.77 12.24
CA ALA A 51 -8.37 -17.29 11.92
C ALA A 51 -7.30 -16.18 11.99
N PRO A 52 -6.03 -16.52 12.28
CA PRO A 52 -4.92 -15.62 11.98
C PRO A 52 -4.93 -15.30 10.48
N TRP A 53 -4.81 -14.02 10.12
CA TRP A 53 -4.92 -13.54 8.74
C TRP A 53 -6.25 -13.89 8.07
N PRO A 54 -7.40 -13.41 8.58
CA PRO A 54 -8.68 -13.59 7.92
C PRO A 54 -8.69 -12.81 6.59
N VAL A 55 -9.39 -13.35 5.59
CA VAL A 55 -9.60 -12.67 4.31
C VAL A 55 -10.84 -11.79 4.43
N LYS A 56 -10.68 -10.50 4.16
CA LYS A 56 -11.71 -9.47 4.31
C LYS A 56 -11.71 -8.51 3.13
N THR A 57 -12.76 -7.70 3.05
CA THR A 57 -12.86 -6.52 2.17
C THR A 57 -13.24 -5.32 3.04
N ARG A 58 -12.81 -4.12 2.66
CA ARG A 58 -13.15 -2.89 3.39
C ARG A 58 -13.51 -1.78 2.39
N GLU A 59 -14.74 -1.29 2.48
CA GLU A 59 -15.25 -0.28 1.54
C GLU A 59 -14.48 1.03 1.62
N HIS A 60 -14.18 1.53 2.82
CA HIS A 60 -13.47 2.82 2.97
C HIS A 60 -12.04 2.75 2.45
N LEU A 61 -11.38 1.60 2.57
CA LEU A 61 -10.07 1.36 1.96
C LEU A 61 -10.17 1.42 0.43
N ASP A 62 -11.13 0.69 -0.13
CA ASP A 62 -11.39 0.68 -1.57
C ASP A 62 -11.75 2.08 -2.09
N LEU A 63 -12.56 2.84 -1.35
CA LEU A 63 -12.98 4.20 -1.68
C LEU A 63 -11.78 5.15 -1.72
N TRP A 64 -10.93 5.10 -0.69
CA TRP A 64 -9.74 5.93 -0.61
C TRP A 64 -8.76 5.62 -1.75
N LEU A 65 -8.46 4.33 -1.96
CA LEU A 65 -7.57 3.87 -3.02
C LEU A 65 -8.16 4.14 -4.41
N HIS A 66 -9.48 4.04 -4.58
CA HIS A 66 -10.18 4.48 -5.78
C HIS A 66 -9.91 5.97 -6.04
N GLY A 67 -10.08 6.82 -5.03
CA GLY A 67 -9.76 8.25 -5.13
C GLY A 67 -8.36 8.49 -5.68
N PHE A 68 -7.34 7.80 -5.14
CA PHE A 68 -5.97 7.88 -5.65
C PHE A 68 -5.84 7.36 -7.08
N ALA A 69 -6.42 6.20 -7.40
CA ALA A 69 -6.40 5.63 -8.74
C ALA A 69 -7.02 6.56 -9.80
N MET A 70 -7.99 7.40 -9.41
CA MET A 70 -8.63 8.36 -10.30
C MET A 70 -7.74 9.58 -10.61
N VAL A 71 -6.93 10.03 -9.65
CA VAL A 71 -6.15 11.28 -9.77
C VAL A 71 -4.68 11.04 -10.10
N GLN A 72 -4.10 9.92 -9.67
CA GLN A 72 -2.70 9.60 -9.89
C GLN A 72 -2.47 9.06 -11.31
N SER A 73 -1.31 9.38 -11.88
CA SER A 73 -0.81 8.68 -13.07
C SER A 73 0.19 7.62 -12.61
N ASP A 74 -0.25 6.37 -12.62
CA ASP A 74 0.60 5.25 -12.26
C ASP A 74 1.49 4.86 -13.45
N THR A 75 2.80 4.94 -13.23
CA THR A 75 3.83 4.63 -14.23
C THR A 75 4.87 3.66 -13.67
N THR A 76 4.62 3.09 -12.49
CA THR A 76 5.54 2.15 -11.87
C THR A 76 5.56 0.84 -12.63
N ARG A 77 6.69 0.12 -12.53
CA ARG A 77 6.84 -1.18 -13.20
C ARG A 77 5.93 -2.23 -12.58
N VAL A 78 5.82 -2.24 -11.26
CA VAL A 78 4.77 -2.97 -10.53
C VAL A 78 3.68 -1.95 -10.23
N PRO A 79 2.53 -1.99 -10.93
CA PRO A 79 1.48 -0.99 -10.76
C PRO A 79 0.91 -1.02 -9.35
N PHE A 80 0.72 0.18 -8.80
CA PHE A 80 -0.08 0.44 -7.61
C PHE A 80 -1.55 0.10 -7.85
N PHE A 81 -2.06 0.51 -9.00
CA PHE A 81 -3.46 0.36 -9.36
C PHE A 81 -3.58 -0.44 -10.64
N ARG A 82 -4.69 -1.16 -10.80
CA ARG A 82 -4.95 -1.95 -12.01
C ARG A 82 -4.86 -1.08 -13.25
N ARG A 83 -4.12 -1.57 -14.24
CA ARG A 83 -4.03 -0.89 -15.53
C ARG A 83 -5.43 -0.75 -16.14
N GLY A 84 -5.76 0.46 -16.57
CA GLY A 84 -7.08 0.77 -17.13
C GLY A 84 -8.20 0.92 -16.10
N TYR A 85 -7.93 0.82 -14.78
CA TYR A 85 -8.94 0.97 -13.74
C TYR A 85 -9.70 2.29 -13.87
N ARG A 86 -8.99 3.41 -13.98
CA ARG A 86 -9.60 4.73 -14.14
C ARG A 86 -10.54 4.77 -15.33
N ASP A 87 -10.10 4.29 -16.49
CA ASP A 87 -10.87 4.37 -17.72
C ASP A 87 -12.12 3.45 -17.65
N MET A 88 -12.00 2.27 -17.05
CA MET A 88 -13.14 1.40 -16.72
C MET A 88 -14.16 2.11 -15.83
N LEU A 89 -13.70 2.79 -14.77
CA LEU A 89 -14.60 3.48 -13.84
C LEU A 89 -15.27 4.70 -14.49
N VAL A 90 -14.57 5.44 -15.35
CA VAL A 90 -15.16 6.52 -16.15
C VAL A 90 -16.26 5.98 -17.07
N VAL A 91 -16.04 4.85 -17.74
CA VAL A 91 -17.06 4.21 -18.58
C VAL A 91 -18.27 3.78 -17.74
N GLU A 92 -18.05 3.17 -16.58
CA GLU A 92 -19.15 2.73 -15.70
C GLU A 92 -19.93 3.92 -15.12
N ARG A 93 -19.26 5.00 -14.73
CA ARG A 93 -19.95 6.24 -14.30
C ARG A 93 -20.75 6.88 -15.42
N ASN A 94 -20.20 6.96 -16.63
CA ASN A 94 -20.89 7.49 -17.80
C ASN A 94 -22.13 6.65 -18.14
N ARG A 95 -22.04 5.33 -18.05
CA ARG A 95 -23.18 4.41 -18.24
C ARG A 95 -24.30 4.68 -17.22
N ARG A 96 -23.95 5.08 -16.00
CA ARG A 96 -24.90 5.44 -14.93
C ARG A 96 -25.32 6.92 -14.94
N GLY A 97 -24.77 7.75 -15.84
CA GLY A 97 -25.03 9.18 -15.89
C GLY A 97 -24.55 9.96 -14.66
N VAL A 98 -23.49 9.48 -13.98
CA VAL A 98 -22.99 10.11 -12.75
C VAL A 98 -21.74 10.95 -13.03
N THR A 99 -21.72 12.18 -12.51
CA THR A 99 -20.55 13.07 -12.46
C THR A 99 -20.35 13.57 -11.04
N THR A 100 -19.10 13.60 -10.58
CA THR A 100 -18.77 13.92 -9.18
C THR A 100 -17.77 15.07 -9.08
N LEU A 101 -17.57 15.57 -7.86
CA LEU A 101 -16.51 16.54 -7.57
C LEU A 101 -15.12 15.99 -7.89
N LEU A 102 -14.93 14.67 -7.85
CA LEU A 102 -13.64 14.05 -8.19
C LEU A 102 -13.31 14.24 -9.68
N ASP A 103 -14.31 14.18 -10.56
CA ASP A 103 -14.12 14.50 -11.99
C ASP A 103 -13.72 15.97 -12.18
N GLN A 104 -14.44 16.88 -11.50
CA GLN A 104 -14.25 18.33 -11.62
C GLN A 104 -12.88 18.78 -11.10
N ASN A 105 -12.45 18.21 -9.96
CA ASN A 105 -11.22 18.61 -9.27
C ASN A 105 -9.99 17.79 -9.70
N ARG A 106 -10.16 16.80 -10.58
CA ARG A 106 -9.10 15.85 -10.95
C ARG A 106 -7.80 16.52 -11.36
N ALA A 107 -7.87 17.50 -12.26
CA ALA A 107 -6.67 18.16 -12.78
C ALA A 107 -5.89 18.90 -11.69
N GLN A 108 -6.60 19.60 -10.81
CA GLN A 108 -6.00 20.29 -9.66
C GLN A 108 -5.38 19.30 -8.67
N LEU A 109 -6.09 18.23 -8.34
CA LEU A 109 -5.61 17.18 -7.45
C LEU A 109 -4.36 16.49 -8.03
N ALA A 110 -4.38 16.16 -9.32
CA ALA A 110 -3.27 15.51 -10.02
C ALA A 110 -2.03 16.41 -10.12
N ALA A 111 -2.21 17.71 -10.36
CA ALA A 111 -1.10 18.66 -10.50
C ALA A 111 -0.24 18.77 -9.24
N ARG A 112 -0.83 18.53 -8.06
CA ARG A 112 -0.10 18.63 -6.78
C ARG A 112 1.00 17.58 -6.63
N PHE A 113 0.86 16.39 -7.21
CA PHE A 113 1.90 15.35 -7.15
C PHE A 113 3.21 15.76 -7.83
N ALA A 114 3.15 16.66 -8.83
CA ALA A 114 4.35 17.22 -9.45
C ALA A 114 5.11 18.16 -8.50
N THR A 115 4.41 18.78 -7.56
CA THR A 115 4.99 19.69 -6.55
C THR A 115 5.44 18.95 -5.29
N ASN A 116 4.62 18.01 -4.82
CA ASN A 116 4.90 17.22 -3.62
C ASN A 116 4.63 15.73 -3.90
N ARG A 117 5.70 14.99 -4.22
CA ARG A 117 5.61 13.54 -4.48
C ARG A 117 5.28 12.73 -3.22
N ASN A 118 5.54 13.25 -2.03
CA ASN A 118 5.26 12.53 -0.77
C ASN A 118 3.76 12.29 -0.55
N LEU A 119 2.89 13.05 -1.24
CA LEU A 119 1.45 12.84 -1.23
C LEU A 119 1.04 11.45 -1.73
N VAL A 120 1.87 10.77 -2.53
CA VAL A 120 1.61 9.37 -2.92
C VAL A 120 1.53 8.47 -1.69
N GLY A 121 2.31 8.76 -0.63
CA GLY A 121 2.28 8.02 0.63
C GLY A 121 0.95 8.12 1.38
N ALA A 122 0.11 9.14 1.11
CA ALA A 122 -1.19 9.26 1.74
C ALA A 122 -2.17 8.13 1.36
N GLN A 123 -1.87 7.35 0.30
CA GLN A 123 -2.65 6.16 -0.05
C GLN A 123 -2.74 5.13 1.09
N PHE A 124 -1.73 5.08 1.97
CA PHE A 124 -1.69 4.15 3.11
C PHE A 124 -2.61 4.58 4.25
N ALA A 125 -3.11 5.82 4.26
CA ALA A 125 -3.86 6.38 5.39
C ALA A 125 -5.10 5.52 5.75
N ALA A 126 -5.82 5.02 4.76
CA ALA A 126 -7.04 4.25 4.99
C ALA A 126 -6.82 2.90 5.71
N LEU A 127 -5.59 2.38 5.75
CA LEU A 127 -5.26 1.15 6.49
C LEU A 127 -5.30 1.34 8.01
N TYR A 128 -5.14 2.58 8.49
CA TYR A 128 -5.12 2.92 9.92
C TYR A 128 -6.50 3.19 10.51
N PHE A 129 -7.55 3.20 9.69
CA PHE A 129 -8.92 3.52 10.13
C PHE A 129 -9.85 2.32 9.95
N GLY A 130 -10.85 2.22 10.83
CA GLY A 130 -11.87 1.18 10.79
C GLY A 130 -13.03 1.47 9.85
N SER A 131 -13.29 2.74 9.55
CA SER A 131 -14.38 3.17 8.66
C SER A 131 -14.12 4.52 7.98
N TRP A 132 -14.96 4.84 6.99
CA TRP A 132 -14.94 6.13 6.30
C TRP A 132 -15.24 7.29 7.26
N ASP A 133 -16.25 7.16 8.12
CA ASP A 133 -16.62 8.22 9.06
C ASP A 133 -15.52 8.51 10.08
N GLU A 134 -14.83 7.46 10.54
CA GLU A 134 -13.67 7.62 11.43
C GLU A 134 -12.55 8.40 10.74
N MET A 135 -12.24 8.03 9.51
CA MET A 135 -11.22 8.72 8.70
C MET A 135 -11.60 10.18 8.44
N GLN A 136 -12.87 10.47 8.09
CA GLN A 136 -13.36 11.83 7.90
C GLN A 136 -13.22 12.68 9.17
N ARG A 137 -13.60 12.13 10.33
CA ARG A 137 -13.42 12.82 11.62
C ARG A 137 -11.95 13.10 11.91
N ALA A 138 -11.06 12.14 11.65
CA ALA A 138 -9.63 12.31 11.86
C ALA A 138 -9.02 13.40 10.94
N ILE A 139 -9.42 13.42 9.65
CA ILE A 139 -9.05 14.49 8.71
C ILE A 139 -9.55 15.85 9.21
N ALA A 140 -10.82 15.93 9.65
CA ALA A 140 -11.40 17.18 10.16
C ALA A 140 -10.65 17.71 11.39
N ILE A 141 -10.30 16.83 12.35
CA ILE A 141 -9.48 17.19 13.52
C ILE A 141 -8.13 17.77 13.09
N PHE A 142 -7.45 17.10 12.16
CA PHE A 142 -6.15 17.55 11.65
C PHE A 142 -6.22 18.91 10.95
N LEU A 143 -7.23 19.11 10.08
CA LEU A 143 -7.44 20.35 9.35
C LEU A 143 -7.81 21.51 10.28
N GLN A 144 -8.67 21.27 11.28
CA GLN A 144 -9.04 22.27 12.29
C GLN A 144 -7.83 22.71 13.13
N ALA A 145 -6.94 21.77 13.46
CA ALA A 145 -5.68 22.05 14.13
C ALA A 145 -4.62 22.68 13.21
N GLN A 146 -4.88 22.84 11.91
CA GLN A 146 -3.92 23.32 10.90
C GLN A 146 -2.61 22.51 10.88
N GLY A 147 -2.67 21.24 11.29
CA GLY A 147 -1.51 20.36 11.43
C GLY A 147 -0.60 20.64 12.63
N ASP A 148 -1.01 21.45 13.60
CA ASP A 148 -0.25 21.76 14.82
C ASP A 148 -0.67 20.82 15.98
N PRO A 149 0.20 19.87 16.41
CA PRO A 149 -0.10 18.98 17.52
C PRO A 149 -0.35 19.72 18.86
N GLY A 150 0.17 20.95 19.01
CA GLY A 150 -0.06 21.78 20.20
C GLY A 150 -1.49 22.29 20.34
N ARG A 151 -2.32 22.17 19.28
CA ARG A 151 -3.74 22.52 19.30
C ARG A 151 -4.66 21.33 19.62
N ALA A 152 -4.09 20.16 19.89
CA ALA A 152 -4.82 18.98 20.31
C ALA A 152 -5.49 19.20 21.69
N ARG A 153 -6.70 18.67 21.87
CA ARG A 153 -7.38 18.70 23.18
C ARG A 153 -6.99 17.55 24.10
N ASP A 154 -6.48 16.47 23.52
CA ASP A 154 -6.12 15.23 24.21
C ASP A 154 -5.01 14.51 23.43
N GLN A 155 -4.45 13.45 24.04
CA GLN A 155 -3.36 12.67 23.46
C GLN A 155 -3.77 11.96 22.15
N GLN A 156 -5.03 11.55 22.02
CA GLN A 156 -5.53 10.87 20.82
C GLN A 156 -5.58 11.84 19.63
N GLN A 157 -6.07 13.06 19.82
CA GLN A 157 -6.03 14.11 18.81
C GLN A 157 -4.60 14.47 18.44
N GLN A 158 -3.71 14.56 19.42
CA GLN A 158 -2.30 14.86 19.16
C GLN A 158 -1.67 13.80 18.23
N GLN A 159 -1.99 12.52 18.45
CA GLN A 159 -1.55 11.41 17.60
C GLN A 159 -2.12 11.51 16.19
N ILE A 160 -3.43 11.78 16.04
CA ILE A 160 -4.07 11.98 14.72
C ILE A 160 -3.41 13.14 13.97
N ILE A 161 -3.17 14.26 14.65
CA ILE A 161 -2.55 15.44 14.03
C ILE A 161 -1.13 15.11 13.59
N THR A 162 -0.35 14.47 14.46
CA THR A 162 1.03 14.06 14.16
C THR A 162 1.08 13.10 12.97
N PHE A 163 0.15 12.14 12.91
CA PHE A 163 0.05 11.18 11.82
C PHE A 163 -0.11 11.87 10.46
N PHE A 164 -1.12 12.73 10.31
CA PHE A 164 -1.34 13.44 9.04
C PHE A 164 -0.26 14.50 8.76
N ALA A 165 0.33 15.11 9.80
CA ALA A 165 1.40 16.09 9.66
C ALA A 165 2.72 15.53 9.12
N GLN A 166 2.87 14.20 9.02
CA GLN A 166 4.02 13.58 8.35
C GLN A 166 3.95 13.71 6.83
N THR A 167 2.73 13.77 6.27
CA THR A 167 2.49 13.83 4.81
C THR A 167 1.97 15.19 4.36
N PHE A 168 1.14 15.86 5.17
CA PHE A 168 0.42 17.09 4.82
C PHE A 168 0.99 18.32 5.55
N ASN A 169 2.27 18.59 5.33
CA ASN A 169 3.07 19.45 6.21
C ASN A 169 2.85 20.94 5.89
N THR A 170 2.53 21.27 4.63
CA THR A 170 2.30 22.66 4.18
C THR A 170 0.81 23.00 4.11
N PRO A 171 0.43 24.30 4.16
CA PRO A 171 -0.96 24.72 3.97
C PRO A 171 -1.56 24.18 2.67
N ALA A 172 -0.81 24.23 1.56
CA ALA A 172 -1.26 23.73 0.28
C ALA A 172 -1.44 22.20 0.22
N ASP A 173 -0.73 21.43 1.05
CA ASP A 173 -0.98 19.99 1.18
C ASP A 173 -2.26 19.71 1.98
N ARG A 174 -2.57 20.56 2.97
CA ARG A 174 -3.81 20.48 3.75
C ARG A 174 -5.02 20.88 2.91
N ASP A 175 -4.91 21.95 2.11
CA ASP A 175 -5.94 22.35 1.15
C ASP A 175 -6.20 21.23 0.13
N TRP A 176 -5.13 20.56 -0.31
CA TRP A 176 -5.24 19.38 -1.17
C TRP A 176 -5.98 18.24 -0.46
N LEU A 177 -5.64 17.92 0.79
CA LEU A 177 -6.32 16.88 1.57
C LEU A 177 -7.81 17.19 1.76
N GLU A 178 -8.14 18.45 2.06
CA GLU A 178 -9.52 18.90 2.19
C GLU A 178 -10.30 18.72 0.88
N LEU A 179 -9.74 19.19 -0.23
CA LEU A 179 -10.34 19.06 -1.56
C LEU A 179 -10.50 17.59 -1.97
N PHE A 180 -9.47 16.77 -1.73
CA PHE A 180 -9.48 15.35 -2.03
C PHE A 180 -10.53 14.62 -1.20
N SER A 181 -10.53 14.82 0.11
CA SER A 181 -11.48 14.20 1.05
C SER A 181 -12.94 14.53 0.69
N ARG A 182 -13.23 15.80 0.39
CA ARG A 182 -14.56 16.23 -0.08
C ARG A 182 -14.95 15.60 -1.41
N SER A 183 -14.01 15.54 -2.35
CA SER A 183 -14.25 14.97 -3.67
C SER A 183 -14.54 13.46 -3.60
N VAL A 184 -13.80 12.74 -2.74
CA VAL A 184 -14.02 11.32 -2.47
C VAL A 184 -15.33 11.07 -1.71
N GLY A 185 -15.72 11.96 -0.79
CA GLY A 185 -17.03 11.87 -0.11
C GLY A 185 -18.23 12.07 -1.05
N ASP A 186 -18.11 12.97 -2.04
CA ASP A 186 -19.10 13.13 -3.10
C ASP A 186 -19.16 11.89 -4.02
N GLU A 187 -17.98 11.35 -4.40
CA GLU A 187 -17.85 10.11 -5.17
C GLU A 187 -18.52 8.92 -4.45
N TYR A 188 -18.27 8.77 -3.15
CA TYR A 188 -18.90 7.74 -2.31
C TYR A 188 -20.42 7.79 -2.38
N THR A 189 -20.99 8.98 -2.15
CA THR A 189 -22.43 9.18 -2.04
C THR A 189 -23.14 9.00 -3.38
N LYS A 190 -22.55 9.47 -4.49
CA LYS A 190 -23.19 9.46 -5.81
C LYS A 190 -22.96 8.18 -6.60
N PHE A 191 -21.89 7.45 -6.35
CA PHE A 191 -21.47 6.34 -7.20
C PHE A 191 -20.86 5.17 -6.44
N TYR A 192 -19.78 5.41 -5.69
CA TYR A 192 -18.86 4.35 -5.32
C TYR A 192 -19.46 3.34 -4.35
N HIS A 193 -20.32 3.78 -3.41
CA HIS A 193 -20.97 2.86 -2.47
C HIS A 193 -21.76 1.76 -3.20
N GLN A 194 -22.66 2.17 -4.11
CA GLN A 194 -23.47 1.23 -4.86
C GLN A 194 -22.60 0.36 -5.78
N TYR A 195 -21.62 0.96 -6.46
CA TYR A 195 -20.66 0.21 -7.27
C TYR A 195 -19.93 -0.85 -6.46
N TRP A 196 -19.44 -0.50 -5.27
CA TRP A 196 -18.73 -1.42 -4.39
C TRP A 196 -19.63 -2.56 -3.93
N VAL A 197 -20.85 -2.27 -3.49
CA VAL A 197 -21.85 -3.29 -3.12
C VAL A 197 -22.12 -4.26 -4.28
N ASP A 198 -22.29 -3.75 -5.49
CA ASP A 198 -22.50 -4.57 -6.69
C ASP A 198 -21.30 -5.49 -6.95
N GLN A 199 -20.07 -4.97 -6.83
CA GLN A 199 -18.84 -5.74 -7.00
C GLN A 199 -18.68 -6.81 -5.94
N GLN A 200 -18.97 -6.51 -4.67
CA GLN A 200 -18.88 -7.49 -3.59
C GLN A 200 -19.86 -8.66 -3.83
N ARG A 201 -21.11 -8.36 -4.22
CA ARG A 201 -22.10 -9.38 -4.57
C ARG A 201 -21.64 -10.22 -5.76
N GLY A 202 -21.16 -9.58 -6.83
CA GLY A 202 -20.69 -10.28 -8.03
C GLY A 202 -19.46 -11.16 -7.79
N ARG A 203 -18.61 -10.81 -6.83
CA ARG A 203 -17.33 -11.49 -6.55
C ARG A 203 -17.36 -12.41 -5.32
N GLY A 204 -18.54 -12.72 -4.79
CA GLY A 204 -18.67 -13.59 -3.61
C GLY A 204 -17.98 -14.96 -3.78
N ALA A 205 -18.12 -15.58 -4.95
CA ALA A 205 -17.44 -16.84 -5.26
C ALA A 205 -15.90 -16.71 -5.28
N THR A 206 -15.38 -15.59 -5.79
CA THR A 206 -13.95 -15.31 -5.77
C THR A 206 -13.45 -15.12 -4.34
N LEU A 207 -14.16 -14.32 -3.53
CA LEU A 207 -13.80 -14.12 -2.12
C LEU A 207 -13.73 -15.45 -1.37
N ALA A 208 -14.73 -16.33 -1.55
CA ALA A 208 -14.74 -17.66 -0.96
C ALA A 208 -13.55 -18.52 -1.44
N ALA A 209 -13.20 -18.45 -2.72
CA ALA A 209 -12.07 -19.18 -3.27
C ALA A 209 -10.73 -18.69 -2.70
N VAL A 210 -10.55 -17.37 -2.56
CA VAL A 210 -9.37 -16.78 -1.93
C VAL A 210 -9.28 -17.20 -0.46
N ASP A 211 -10.36 -17.08 0.32
CA ASP A 211 -10.39 -17.51 1.72
C ASP A 211 -10.05 -19.00 1.85
N SER A 212 -10.65 -19.85 1.04
CA SER A 212 -10.39 -21.29 1.05
C SER A 212 -8.93 -21.62 0.73
N VAL A 213 -8.40 -21.06 -0.36
CA VAL A 213 -7.02 -21.32 -0.80
C VAL A 213 -6.01 -20.76 0.20
N TRP A 214 -6.26 -19.57 0.75
CA TRP A 214 -5.42 -18.97 1.78
C TRP A 214 -5.45 -19.77 3.07
N GLN A 215 -6.62 -19.94 3.69
CA GLN A 215 -6.74 -20.55 5.02
C GLN A 215 -6.34 -22.02 5.04
N ARG A 216 -6.70 -22.79 4.00
CA ARG A 216 -6.53 -24.25 3.99
C ARG A 216 -5.21 -24.71 3.41
N VAL A 217 -4.63 -23.95 2.48
CA VAL A 217 -3.46 -24.39 1.71
C VAL A 217 -2.22 -23.56 2.03
N TYR A 218 -2.29 -22.24 1.84
CA TYR A 218 -1.07 -21.42 1.82
C TYR A 218 -0.73 -20.76 3.15
N ARG A 219 -1.69 -20.25 3.93
CA ARG A 219 -1.41 -19.65 5.24
C ARG A 219 -0.60 -20.59 6.15
N PRO A 220 -0.92 -21.91 6.26
CA PRO A 220 -0.09 -22.82 7.05
C PRO A 220 1.37 -22.91 6.56
N LYS A 221 1.60 -22.86 5.24
CA LYS A 221 2.95 -22.89 4.65
C LYS A 221 3.75 -21.63 4.98
N PHE A 222 3.09 -20.48 5.09
CA PHE A 222 3.71 -19.21 5.47
C PHE A 222 3.90 -19.04 6.98
N GLN A 223 3.32 -19.91 7.81
CA GLN A 223 3.22 -19.73 9.26
C GLN A 223 4.57 -19.47 9.94
N THR A 224 5.61 -20.25 9.60
CA THR A 224 6.94 -20.09 10.19
C THR A 224 7.57 -18.75 9.85
N TYR A 225 7.44 -18.33 8.59
CA TYR A 225 7.91 -17.02 8.14
C TYR A 225 7.19 -15.91 8.92
N LEU A 226 5.85 -15.91 8.87
CA LEU A 226 5.00 -14.90 9.50
C LEU A 226 5.23 -14.79 11.01
N ALA A 227 5.36 -15.91 11.73
CA ALA A 227 5.64 -15.89 13.16
C ALA A 227 6.97 -15.20 13.50
N ARG A 228 8.01 -15.46 12.69
CA ARG A 228 9.37 -14.97 12.95
C ARG A 228 9.64 -13.56 12.42
N THR A 229 8.84 -13.09 11.48
CA THR A 229 8.83 -11.69 11.03
C THR A 229 7.89 -10.79 11.84
N GLN A 230 7.37 -11.28 12.99
CA GLN A 230 6.40 -10.56 13.84
C GLN A 230 5.08 -10.22 13.13
N GLN A 231 4.73 -11.04 12.13
CA GLN A 231 3.54 -10.96 11.31
C GLN A 231 2.59 -12.15 11.60
N GLU A 232 2.60 -12.69 12.82
CA GLU A 232 1.84 -13.91 13.17
C GLU A 232 0.34 -13.75 12.93
N THR A 233 -0.19 -12.57 13.24
CA THR A 233 -1.59 -12.21 12.99
C THR A 233 -1.69 -10.87 12.26
N GLY A 234 -2.71 -10.75 11.43
CA GLY A 234 -3.03 -9.54 10.69
C GLY A 234 -4.34 -9.72 9.94
N ASP A 235 -4.63 -8.80 9.02
CA ASP A 235 -5.76 -8.85 8.09
C ASP A 235 -5.25 -8.90 6.63
N LEU A 236 -5.76 -9.85 5.85
CA LEU A 236 -5.59 -9.88 4.40
C LEU A 236 -6.80 -9.21 3.75
N LEU A 237 -6.61 -8.01 3.22
CA LEU A 237 -7.67 -7.21 2.60
C LEU A 237 -7.63 -7.35 1.09
N LEU A 238 -8.73 -7.76 0.47
CA LEU A 238 -8.89 -7.74 -0.98
C LEU A 238 -9.46 -6.39 -1.41
N SER A 239 -8.80 -5.75 -2.37
CA SER A 239 -9.10 -4.40 -2.81
C SER A 239 -9.31 -4.32 -4.32
N LEU A 240 -10.41 -3.67 -4.73
CA LEU A 240 -10.79 -3.54 -6.15
C LEU A 240 -9.80 -2.70 -6.98
N PRO A 241 -9.24 -1.58 -6.49
CA PRO A 241 -8.33 -0.75 -7.28
C PRO A 241 -6.91 -1.29 -7.40
N LEU A 242 -6.45 -2.11 -6.45
CA LEU A 242 -5.06 -2.58 -6.38
C LEU A 242 -4.72 -3.64 -7.44
N ASP A 243 -3.46 -3.67 -7.85
CA ASP A 243 -2.85 -4.70 -8.72
C ASP A 243 -1.70 -5.38 -7.95
N GLY A 244 -0.58 -5.68 -8.61
CA GLY A 244 0.55 -6.41 -8.05
C GLY A 244 1.32 -5.68 -6.94
N GLU A 245 1.28 -4.35 -6.85
CA GLU A 245 1.83 -3.64 -5.69
C GLU A 245 0.70 -3.44 -4.66
N GLY A 246 0.77 -4.21 -3.58
CA GLY A 246 -0.18 -4.14 -2.47
C GLY A 246 0.12 -2.99 -1.51
N ARG A 247 -0.57 -2.97 -0.37
CA ARG A 247 -0.33 -2.00 0.70
C ARG A 247 -0.20 -2.70 2.02
N THR A 248 0.99 -2.58 2.60
CA THR A 248 1.30 -3.15 3.91
C THR A 248 1.46 -2.06 4.96
N VAL A 249 0.80 -2.24 6.09
CA VAL A 249 1.08 -1.54 7.34
C VAL A 249 1.35 -2.58 8.42
N THR A 250 2.46 -2.42 9.13
CA THR A 250 2.81 -3.23 10.29
C THR A 250 2.79 -2.34 11.52
N ALA A 251 1.75 -2.46 12.34
CA ALA A 251 1.66 -1.82 13.64
C ALA A 251 1.78 -2.88 14.75
N GLY A 252 3.01 -3.17 15.17
CA GLY A 252 3.29 -4.21 16.17
C GLY A 252 2.91 -5.64 15.75
N LYS A 253 2.84 -6.56 16.72
CA LYS A 253 2.71 -8.01 16.47
C LYS A 253 1.31 -8.46 16.00
N ARG A 254 0.27 -7.63 16.17
CA ARG A 254 -1.13 -8.03 15.96
C ARG A 254 -1.96 -7.14 15.03
N GLU A 255 -1.40 -6.03 14.55
CA GLU A 255 -2.14 -5.05 13.72
C GLU A 255 -1.55 -4.98 12.32
N ASN A 256 -1.00 -6.10 11.83
CA ASN A 256 -0.54 -6.20 10.46
C ASN A 256 -1.73 -6.13 9.52
N THR A 257 -1.66 -5.29 8.50
CA THR A 257 -2.66 -5.24 7.44
C THR A 257 -1.95 -5.29 6.12
N ILE A 258 -2.31 -6.27 5.29
CA ILE A 258 -1.82 -6.41 3.92
C ILE A 258 -3.04 -6.32 3.00
N ALA A 259 -3.16 -5.23 2.26
CA ALA A 259 -4.13 -5.08 1.20
C ALA A 259 -3.53 -5.48 -0.14
N VAL A 260 -4.21 -6.33 -0.87
CA VAL A 260 -3.81 -6.81 -2.20
C VAL A 260 -4.97 -6.66 -3.16
N GLU A 261 -4.72 -6.91 -4.43
CA GLU A 261 -5.79 -6.94 -5.42
C GLU A 261 -6.92 -7.92 -5.07
N PHE A 262 -8.12 -7.64 -5.58
CA PHE A 262 -9.26 -8.55 -5.52
C PHE A 262 -9.42 -9.27 -6.86
N PRO A 263 -9.01 -10.56 -7.00
CA PRO A 263 -9.00 -11.26 -8.28
C PRO A 263 -10.35 -11.21 -9.03
N ASP A 264 -10.34 -11.30 -10.36
CA ASP A 264 -11.56 -11.20 -11.18
C ASP A 264 -12.41 -12.46 -11.19
N SER A 265 -11.80 -13.60 -10.90
CA SER A 265 -12.49 -14.89 -10.91
C SER A 265 -11.94 -15.85 -9.86
N PRO A 266 -12.72 -16.86 -9.45
CA PRO A 266 -12.24 -17.93 -8.56
C PRO A 266 -10.99 -18.65 -9.08
N ALA A 267 -10.84 -18.76 -10.41
CA ALA A 267 -9.69 -19.39 -11.05
C ALA A 267 -8.37 -18.63 -10.76
N GLN A 268 -8.47 -17.33 -10.49
CA GLN A 268 -7.35 -16.44 -10.18
C GLN A 268 -7.16 -16.23 -8.67
N ALA A 269 -7.83 -17.01 -7.80
CA ALA A 269 -7.74 -16.83 -6.35
C ALA A 269 -6.31 -16.85 -5.79
N ARG A 270 -5.37 -17.53 -6.48
CA ARG A 270 -3.95 -17.57 -6.10
C ARG A 270 -3.21 -16.25 -6.34
N GLU A 271 -3.74 -15.35 -7.18
CA GLU A 271 -3.08 -14.05 -7.45
C GLU A 271 -3.00 -13.19 -6.17
N ALA A 272 -4.03 -13.24 -5.32
CA ALA A 272 -3.97 -12.63 -3.99
C ALA A 272 -2.84 -13.19 -3.09
N VAL A 273 -2.51 -14.48 -3.23
CA VAL A 273 -1.39 -15.12 -2.50
C VAL A 273 -0.04 -14.67 -3.07
N TYR A 274 0.04 -14.41 -4.39
CA TYR A 274 1.24 -13.86 -5.02
C TYR A 274 1.53 -12.44 -4.53
N ALA A 275 0.52 -11.57 -4.54
CA ALA A 275 0.63 -10.23 -3.98
C ALA A 275 0.94 -10.28 -2.48
N PHE A 276 0.31 -11.18 -1.72
CA PHE A 276 0.63 -11.35 -0.29
C PHE A 276 2.11 -11.71 -0.06
N ALA A 277 2.67 -12.63 -0.84
CA ALA A 277 4.08 -13.02 -0.69
C ALA A 277 5.06 -11.87 -0.96
N HIS A 278 4.75 -11.04 -1.97
CA HIS A 278 5.50 -9.82 -2.29
C HIS A 278 5.44 -8.80 -1.16
N GLU A 279 4.25 -8.55 -0.62
CA GLU A 279 4.03 -7.61 0.48
C GLU A 279 4.70 -8.08 1.78
N ALA A 280 4.51 -9.35 2.14
CA ALA A 280 5.04 -9.92 3.38
C ALA A 280 6.59 -9.92 3.41
N VAL A 281 7.24 -10.03 2.26
CA VAL A 281 8.71 -9.98 2.14
C VAL A 281 9.28 -8.56 2.05
N GLY A 282 8.43 -7.54 1.88
CA GLY A 282 8.85 -6.18 1.59
C GLY A 282 9.87 -5.62 2.60
N ALA A 283 9.67 -5.88 3.89
CA ALA A 283 10.60 -5.45 4.94
C ALA A 283 11.98 -6.11 4.84
N VAL A 284 12.03 -7.42 4.58
CA VAL A 284 13.26 -8.20 4.38
C VAL A 284 13.98 -7.69 3.13
N ALA A 285 13.27 -7.54 2.02
CA ALA A 285 13.81 -7.03 0.77
C ALA A 285 14.37 -5.60 0.93
N ASN A 286 13.63 -4.72 1.61
CA ASN A 286 14.07 -3.35 1.87
C ASN A 286 15.35 -3.31 2.72
N GLN A 287 15.41 -4.10 3.79
CA GLN A 287 16.60 -4.18 4.63
C GLN A 287 17.81 -4.67 3.83
N ALA A 288 17.64 -5.70 3.00
CA ALA A 288 18.70 -6.19 2.12
C ALA A 288 19.19 -5.14 1.12
N VAL A 289 18.28 -4.33 0.56
CA VAL A 289 18.67 -3.19 -0.30
C VAL A 289 19.49 -2.18 0.50
N ILE A 290 18.98 -1.72 1.65
CA ILE A 290 19.65 -0.74 2.52
C ILE A 290 21.08 -1.19 2.87
N ASP A 291 21.25 -2.45 3.28
CA ASP A 291 22.54 -2.97 3.72
C ASP A 291 23.57 -3.15 2.60
N ASN A 292 23.12 -3.18 1.34
CA ASN A 292 23.96 -3.47 0.17
C ASN A 292 24.05 -2.31 -0.84
N VAL A 293 23.60 -1.11 -0.45
CA VAL A 293 23.79 0.13 -1.23
C VAL A 293 24.58 1.14 -0.43
N THR A 294 25.57 1.76 -1.07
CA THR A 294 26.44 2.77 -0.47
C THR A 294 25.68 4.08 -0.21
N PRO A 295 26.16 4.94 0.70
CA PRO A 295 25.58 6.27 0.89
C PRO A 295 25.55 7.14 -0.37
N ALA A 296 26.49 6.94 -1.29
CA ALA A 296 26.50 7.65 -2.59
C ALA A 296 25.34 7.19 -3.48
N GLU A 297 25.17 5.88 -3.65
CA GLU A 297 24.08 5.29 -4.44
C GLU A 297 22.70 5.61 -3.87
N ARG A 298 22.57 5.71 -2.53
CA ARG A 298 21.34 6.19 -1.89
C ARG A 298 20.99 7.61 -2.29
N ARG A 299 21.98 8.53 -2.31
CA ARG A 299 21.76 9.91 -2.76
C ARG A 299 21.37 9.99 -4.24
N GLU A 300 21.82 9.03 -5.05
CA GLU A 300 21.48 8.91 -6.46
C GLU A 300 20.14 8.20 -6.72
N GLY A 301 19.41 7.83 -5.66
CA GLY A 301 18.10 7.19 -5.72
C GLY A 301 18.12 5.74 -6.19
N LEU A 302 19.29 5.06 -6.13
CA LEU A 302 19.38 3.66 -6.54
C LEU A 302 18.58 2.74 -5.62
N ALA A 303 18.61 2.99 -4.30
CA ALA A 303 17.86 2.22 -3.31
C ALA A 303 16.35 2.20 -3.64
N ASP A 304 15.76 3.37 -3.89
CA ASP A 304 14.34 3.52 -4.22
C ASP A 304 13.97 2.79 -5.52
N ARG A 305 14.86 2.87 -6.53
CA ARG A 305 14.66 2.15 -7.80
C ARG A 305 14.70 0.64 -7.64
N MET A 306 15.52 0.13 -6.71
CA MET A 306 15.71 -1.30 -6.50
C MET A 306 14.68 -1.90 -5.55
N GLN A 307 14.02 -1.10 -4.70
CA GLN A 307 13.12 -1.60 -3.66
C GLN A 307 11.96 -2.45 -4.21
N SER A 308 11.20 -1.94 -5.19
CA SER A 308 10.07 -2.68 -5.78
C SER A 308 10.56 -3.95 -6.52
N ALA A 309 11.68 -3.86 -7.26
CA ALA A 309 12.29 -5.03 -7.90
C ALA A 309 12.76 -6.07 -6.87
N ALA A 310 13.36 -5.63 -5.77
CA ALA A 310 13.81 -6.49 -4.67
C ALA A 310 12.63 -7.17 -3.97
N ALA A 311 11.50 -6.50 -3.79
CA ALA A 311 10.29 -7.10 -3.24
C ALA A 311 9.71 -8.18 -4.18
N VAL A 312 9.68 -7.94 -5.50
CA VAL A 312 9.26 -8.98 -6.47
C VAL A 312 10.20 -10.18 -6.44
N ARG A 313 11.51 -9.95 -6.49
CA ARG A 313 12.48 -11.05 -6.44
C ARG A 313 12.48 -11.77 -5.10
N GLY A 314 12.27 -11.04 -4.00
CA GLY A 314 12.14 -11.58 -2.65
C GLY A 314 10.89 -12.44 -2.49
N GLY A 315 9.75 -12.03 -3.06
CA GLY A 315 8.52 -12.83 -3.03
C GLY A 315 8.69 -14.17 -3.76
N ALA A 316 9.37 -14.16 -4.91
CA ALA A 316 9.73 -15.40 -5.61
C ALA A 316 10.66 -16.29 -4.76
N LEU A 317 11.69 -15.73 -4.12
CA LEU A 317 12.62 -16.46 -3.25
C LEU A 317 11.93 -17.04 -2.00
N LEU A 318 10.95 -16.33 -1.44
CA LEU A 318 10.13 -16.82 -0.33
C LEU A 318 9.27 -18.00 -0.79
N LEU A 319 8.55 -17.85 -1.90
CA LEU A 319 7.71 -18.91 -2.47
C LEU A 319 8.50 -20.16 -2.83
N GLN A 320 9.72 -20.02 -3.36
CA GLN A 320 10.61 -21.15 -3.63
C GLN A 320 10.89 -22.00 -2.38
N ARG A 321 10.80 -21.43 -1.18
CA ARG A 321 11.05 -22.13 0.08
C ARG A 321 9.77 -22.68 0.71
N VAL A 322 8.67 -21.91 0.66
CA VAL A 322 7.45 -22.25 1.40
C VAL A 322 6.35 -22.87 0.54
N ALA A 323 6.28 -22.53 -0.74
CA ALA A 323 5.27 -23.02 -1.68
C ALA A 323 5.82 -23.03 -3.13
N PRO A 324 6.78 -23.93 -3.45
CA PRO A 324 7.48 -23.92 -4.73
C PRO A 324 6.54 -24.02 -5.94
N GLU A 325 5.40 -24.69 -5.77
CA GLU A 325 4.37 -24.84 -6.81
C GLU A 325 3.72 -23.52 -7.24
N LEU A 326 3.92 -22.44 -6.48
CA LEU A 326 3.41 -21.10 -6.80
C LEU A 326 4.37 -20.24 -7.63
N VAL A 327 5.64 -20.60 -7.74
CA VAL A 327 6.70 -19.74 -8.30
C VAL A 327 6.45 -19.40 -9.78
N ASP A 328 6.02 -20.37 -10.58
CA ASP A 328 5.69 -20.15 -11.99
C ASP A 328 4.50 -19.20 -12.16
N GLY A 329 3.45 -19.40 -11.36
CA GLY A 329 2.27 -18.55 -11.37
C GLY A 329 2.59 -17.12 -10.92
N TYR A 330 3.38 -16.99 -9.85
CA TYR A 330 3.92 -15.73 -9.35
C TYR A 330 4.73 -14.99 -10.43
N SER A 331 5.60 -15.70 -11.13
CA SER A 331 6.44 -15.11 -12.17
C SER A 331 5.61 -14.59 -13.35
N ARG A 332 4.63 -15.39 -13.81
CA ARG A 332 3.68 -14.95 -14.86
C ARG A 332 2.86 -13.74 -14.41
N PHE A 333 2.41 -13.72 -13.16
CA PHE A 333 1.65 -12.62 -12.58
C PHE A 333 2.43 -11.30 -12.64
N TYR A 334 3.65 -11.23 -12.08
CA TYR A 334 4.43 -9.99 -12.07
C TYR A 334 4.95 -9.57 -13.45
N LEU A 335 5.27 -10.52 -14.33
CA LEU A 335 5.60 -10.20 -15.72
C LEU A 335 4.40 -9.57 -16.44
N ARG A 336 3.18 -10.12 -16.25
CA ARG A 336 1.94 -9.57 -16.80
C ARG A 336 1.65 -8.17 -16.24
N SER A 337 1.73 -7.97 -14.92
CA SER A 337 1.50 -6.65 -14.31
C SER A 337 2.54 -5.61 -14.78
N ALA A 338 3.78 -6.04 -15.08
CA ALA A 338 4.79 -5.20 -15.72
C ALA A 338 4.56 -4.96 -17.22
N GLY A 339 3.60 -5.64 -17.86
CA GLY A 339 3.36 -5.56 -19.29
C GLY A 339 4.42 -6.27 -20.14
N ILE A 340 5.09 -7.27 -19.56
CA ILE A 340 6.17 -8.03 -20.18
C ILE A 340 5.66 -9.41 -20.59
N THR A 341 5.83 -9.76 -21.86
CA THR A 341 5.61 -11.12 -22.33
C THR A 341 6.90 -11.92 -22.12
N PRO A 342 6.88 -13.03 -21.36
CA PRO A 342 8.08 -13.84 -21.13
C PRO A 342 8.62 -14.40 -22.45
N SER A 343 9.95 -14.48 -22.55
CA SER A 343 10.63 -15.18 -23.64
C SER A 343 11.51 -16.26 -23.02
N GLY A 344 11.15 -17.53 -23.22
CA GLY A 344 11.85 -18.66 -22.61
C GLY A 344 11.49 -18.90 -21.15
N ASP A 345 12.51 -19.18 -20.32
CA ASP A 345 12.35 -19.52 -18.92
C ASP A 345 11.78 -18.36 -18.08
N LEU A 346 10.84 -18.67 -17.18
CA LEU A 346 10.12 -17.68 -16.38
C LEU A 346 11.02 -17.04 -15.32
N ALA A 347 11.92 -17.80 -14.70
CA ALA A 347 12.83 -17.27 -13.69
C ALA A 347 13.80 -16.26 -14.31
N SER A 348 14.33 -16.58 -15.49
CA SER A 348 15.21 -15.71 -16.28
C SER A 348 14.48 -14.46 -16.79
N SER A 349 13.23 -14.62 -17.25
CA SER A 349 12.38 -13.50 -17.65
C SER A 349 12.08 -12.56 -16.48
N LEU A 350 11.72 -13.12 -15.31
CA LEU A 350 11.47 -12.35 -14.09
C LEU A 350 12.74 -11.62 -13.64
N ALA A 351 13.90 -12.28 -13.74
CA ALA A 351 15.16 -11.68 -13.34
C ALA A 351 15.56 -10.48 -14.21
N SER A 352 15.29 -10.59 -15.52
CA SER A 352 15.52 -9.50 -16.48
C SER A 352 14.54 -8.35 -16.29
N ALA A 353 13.28 -8.69 -15.97
CA ALA A 353 12.21 -7.71 -15.70
C ALA A 353 12.40 -6.95 -14.39
N PHE A 354 12.97 -7.59 -13.37
CA PHE A 354 13.17 -7.02 -12.03
C PHE A 354 14.64 -7.19 -11.61
N PRO A 355 15.53 -6.36 -12.15
CA PRO A 355 16.96 -6.47 -11.90
C PRO A 355 17.28 -6.04 -10.46
N ILE A 356 18.02 -6.90 -9.77
CA ILE A 356 18.70 -6.60 -8.51
C ILE A 356 20.14 -7.09 -8.59
N THR A 357 21.05 -6.53 -7.78
CA THR A 357 22.42 -7.05 -7.73
C THR A 357 22.45 -8.44 -7.09
N ASP A 358 23.48 -9.22 -7.42
CA ASP A 358 23.71 -10.52 -6.78
C ASP A 358 23.86 -10.38 -5.25
N ALA A 359 24.52 -9.31 -4.79
CA ALA A 359 24.66 -9.02 -3.35
C ALA A 359 23.30 -8.86 -2.65
N ILE A 360 22.37 -8.09 -3.24
CA ILE A 360 21.02 -7.92 -2.70
C ILE A 360 20.24 -9.25 -2.78
N ARG A 361 20.29 -9.96 -3.90
CA ARG A 361 19.62 -11.26 -4.06
C ARG A 361 20.07 -12.25 -2.98
N ASP A 362 21.38 -12.36 -2.79
CA ASP A 362 21.96 -13.32 -1.85
C ASP A 362 21.70 -12.89 -0.40
N ALA A 363 21.68 -11.58 -0.11
CA ALA A 363 21.28 -11.06 1.20
C ALA A 363 19.82 -11.39 1.52
N ILE A 364 18.89 -11.22 0.57
CA ILE A 364 17.50 -11.65 0.73
C ILE A 364 17.43 -13.15 0.99
N GLY A 365 18.12 -13.95 0.17
CA GLY A 365 18.16 -15.41 0.32
C GLY A 365 18.63 -15.83 1.72
N ARG A 366 19.76 -15.28 2.19
CA ARG A 366 20.29 -15.55 3.53
C ARG A 366 19.32 -15.14 4.63
N GLN A 367 18.73 -13.95 4.55
CA GLN A 367 17.75 -13.51 5.55
C GLN A 367 16.52 -14.42 5.58
N LEU A 368 16.03 -14.88 4.43
CA LEU A 368 14.94 -15.85 4.36
C LEU A 368 15.34 -17.20 4.97
N ASP A 369 16.56 -17.68 4.71
CA ASP A 369 17.08 -18.93 5.30
C ASP A 369 17.21 -18.82 6.82
N THR A 370 17.69 -17.68 7.34
CA THR A 370 17.72 -17.38 8.78
C THR A 370 16.32 -17.37 9.37
N VAL A 371 15.39 -16.63 8.76
CA VAL A 371 13.99 -16.51 9.21
C VAL A 371 13.31 -17.89 9.19
N LEU A 372 13.52 -18.73 8.19
CA LEU A 372 12.87 -20.04 8.10
C LEU A 372 13.61 -21.15 8.87
N GLY A 373 14.93 -21.06 9.02
CA GLY A 373 15.76 -22.00 9.76
C GLY A 373 15.73 -21.79 11.28
N GLY A 374 15.56 -20.56 11.74
CA GLY A 374 15.43 -20.23 13.17
C GLY A 374 16.74 -20.20 13.93
N ILE A 375 17.82 -19.86 13.23
CA ILE A 375 19.18 -19.73 13.77
C ILE A 375 19.51 -18.25 13.93
#